data_AF-A0A5R2N8D7-F1
#
_entry.id   AF-A0A5R2N8D7-F1
#
_cell.length_a   1.000
_cell.length_b   1.000
_cell.length_c   1.000
_cell.angle_alpha   90.00
_cell.angle_beta   90.00
_cell.angle_gamma   90.00
#
_symmetry.space_group_name_H-M   'P 1'
#
loop_
_entity.id
_entity.type
_entity.pdbx_description
1 polymer ?
#
loop_
_entity_poly.entity_id
_entity_poly.type
_entity_poly.pdbx_seq_one_letter_code
_entity_poly.pdbx_strand_id
1 'polypeptide(L)'
;AVGFALSWGVLAAGMVQLAIVWVAVRNAGISIGFRRPKMTPNVKRLLILALPAAITGGITQINQLIGTAIASAQDSAVSSLAYADRVYQLPLGVVGVAVAIVLLPELSRALKSGNLIEAANLQNRSVEFTLFMTLPAAAALWVMSEPIVRLVYERGAFAANHSTPVVAAILAIFGLGLPAFVLIKAFTPGYFAREDTRTPMIFAAISVAVNVATALTLFPRMGAPGIAVASAVAGWVNALMLLAVL
;
A
#
# COMPACT_ATOMS: atom_id res chain seq x y z
N ALA A 1 -21.59 3.81 22.53
CA ALA A 1 -21.55 5.27 22.29
C ALA A 1 -20.49 5.67 21.27
N VAL A 2 -19.20 5.41 21.52
CA VAL A 2 -18.08 5.83 20.62
C VAL A 2 -18.20 5.27 19.19
N GLY A 3 -18.55 3.99 19.03
CA GLY A 3 -18.72 3.39 17.70
C GLY A 3 -19.83 4.03 16.86
N PHE A 4 -20.93 4.47 17.49
CA PHE A 4 -22.05 5.14 16.80
C PHE A 4 -21.65 6.54 16.32
N ALA A 5 -20.89 7.27 17.15
CA ALA A 5 -20.34 8.57 16.78
C ALA A 5 -19.32 8.47 15.65
N LEU A 6 -18.47 7.44 15.65
CA LEU A 6 -17.53 7.16 14.55
C LEU A 6 -18.25 6.87 13.24
N SER A 7 -19.29 6.03 13.26
CA SER A 7 -20.08 5.72 12.06
C SER A 7 -20.74 6.95 11.45
N TRP A 8 -21.38 7.79 12.28
CA TRP A 8 -21.98 9.04 11.81
C TRP A 8 -20.94 10.05 11.34
N GLY A 9 -19.80 10.13 12.02
CA GLY A 9 -18.69 11.00 11.62
C GLY A 9 -18.12 10.63 10.25
N VAL A 10 -17.90 9.33 9.98
CA VAL A 10 -17.43 8.85 8.68
C VAL A 10 -18.45 9.11 7.57
N LEU A 11 -19.75 8.92 7.86
CA LEU A 11 -20.82 9.19 6.89
C LEU A 11 -20.89 10.69 6.56
N ALA A 12 -20.84 11.56 7.57
CA ALA A 12 -20.82 13.00 7.37
C ALA A 12 -19.59 13.45 6.58
N ALA A 13 -18.40 12.91 6.90
CA ALA A 13 -17.18 13.19 6.15
C ALA A 13 -17.30 12.80 4.68
N GLY A 14 -17.89 11.63 4.38
CA GLY A 14 -18.15 11.18 3.01
C GLY A 14 -19.10 12.11 2.25
N MET A 15 -20.16 12.59 2.90
CA MET A 15 -21.10 13.54 2.30
C MET A 15 -20.43 14.89 1.99
N VAL A 16 -19.60 15.39 2.91
CA VAL A 16 -18.84 16.63 2.70
C VAL A 16 -17.82 16.46 1.57
N GLN A 17 -17.10 15.33 1.52
CA GLN A 17 -16.14 15.04 0.46
C GLN A 17 -16.83 14.98 -0.92
N LEU A 18 -18.01 14.37 -1.00
CA LEU A 18 -18.81 14.34 -2.22
C LEU A 18 -19.27 15.74 -2.64
N ALA A 19 -19.71 16.57 -1.70
CA ALA A 19 -20.11 17.95 -1.97
C ALA A 19 -18.94 18.80 -2.51
N ILE A 20 -17.74 18.67 -1.93
CA ILE A 20 -16.54 19.40 -2.38
C ILE A 20 -16.18 18.99 -3.82
N VAL A 21 -16.15 17.68 -4.10
CA VAL A 21 -15.85 17.18 -5.46
C VAL A 21 -16.91 17.65 -6.46
N TRP A 22 -18.19 17.63 -6.07
CA TRP A 22 -19.29 18.10 -6.91
C TRP A 22 -19.12 19.58 -7.28
N VAL A 23 -18.79 20.43 -6.31
CA VAL A 23 -18.54 21.86 -6.55
C VAL A 23 -17.32 22.05 -7.47
N ALA A 24 -16.23 21.34 -7.24
CA ALA A 24 -15.02 21.42 -8.06
C ALA A 24 -15.29 21.04 -9.53
N VAL A 25 -16.05 19.96 -9.76
CA VAL A 25 -16.45 19.51 -11.10
C VAL A 25 -17.33 20.56 -11.79
N ARG A 26 -18.27 21.15 -11.06
CA ARG A 26 -19.14 22.21 -11.60
C ARG A 26 -18.35 23.46 -11.97
N ASN A 27 -17.36 23.84 -11.16
CA ASN A 27 -16.44 24.95 -11.45
C ASN A 27 -15.53 24.67 -12.65
N ALA A 28 -15.18 23.42 -12.91
CA ALA A 28 -14.43 22.99 -14.10
C ALA A 28 -15.28 22.96 -15.39
N GLY A 29 -16.56 23.37 -15.33
CA GLY A 29 -17.46 23.41 -16.49
C GLY A 29 -17.97 22.05 -16.96
N ILE A 30 -17.73 20.98 -16.21
CA ILE A 30 -18.19 19.63 -16.53
C ILE A 30 -19.59 19.45 -15.94
N SER A 31 -20.60 19.28 -16.80
CA SER A 31 -21.95 18.92 -16.36
C SER A 31 -22.09 17.41 -16.23
N ILE A 32 -22.04 16.90 -14.99
CA ILE A 32 -22.41 15.50 -14.71
C ILE A 32 -23.95 15.42 -14.74
N GLY A 33 -24.50 15.15 -15.91
CA GLY A 33 -25.90 14.78 -16.05
C GLY A 33 -26.10 13.30 -15.74
N PHE A 34 -27.19 12.95 -15.07
CA PHE A 34 -27.67 11.58 -14.94
C PHE A 34 -28.10 11.06 -16.32
N ARG A 35 -27.14 10.64 -17.15
CA ARG A 35 -27.40 9.99 -18.45
C ARG A 35 -27.38 8.48 -18.26
N ARG A 36 -28.31 7.77 -18.90
CA ARG A 36 -28.33 6.30 -18.89
C ARG A 36 -26.97 5.76 -19.40
N PRO A 37 -26.35 4.81 -18.69
CA PRO A 37 -25.06 4.25 -19.10
C PRO A 37 -25.25 3.54 -20.45
N LYS A 38 -24.63 4.09 -21.49
CA LYS A 38 -24.52 3.43 -22.80
C LYS A 38 -23.11 2.86 -22.93
N MET A 39 -23.00 1.58 -23.26
CA MET A 39 -21.72 0.92 -23.52
C MET A 39 -21.16 1.41 -24.86
N THR A 40 -20.49 2.57 -24.85
CA THR A 40 -19.79 3.09 -26.03
C THR A 40 -18.42 2.42 -26.16
N PRO A 41 -17.78 2.46 -27.35
CA PRO A 41 -16.42 1.95 -27.54
C PRO A 41 -15.41 2.55 -26.54
N ASN A 42 -15.57 3.83 -26.19
CA ASN A 42 -14.75 4.52 -25.21
C ASN A 42 -15.00 4.00 -23.78
N VAL A 43 -16.25 3.74 -23.40
CA VAL A 43 -16.58 3.12 -22.10
C VAL A 43 -16.03 1.70 -22.03
N LYS A 44 -16.09 0.93 -23.13
CA LYS A 44 -15.51 -0.42 -23.19
C LYS A 44 -13.98 -0.37 -23.04
N ARG A 45 -13.30 0.57 -23.70
CA ARG A 45 -11.85 0.78 -23.56
C ARG A 45 -11.48 1.21 -22.14
N LEU A 46 -12.26 2.11 -21.53
CA LEU A 46 -12.09 2.51 -20.13
C LEU A 46 -12.22 1.31 -19.20
N LEU A 47 -13.28 0.49 -19.36
CA LEU A 47 -13.48 -0.70 -18.53
C LEU A 47 -12.36 -1.73 -18.70
N ILE A 48 -11.86 -1.93 -19.92
CA ILE A 48 -10.73 -2.84 -20.18
C ILE A 48 -9.43 -2.34 -19.52
N LEU A 49 -9.21 -1.04 -19.44
CA LEU A 49 -8.04 -0.45 -18.76
C LEU A 49 -8.24 -0.38 -17.24
N ALA A 50 -9.46 -0.13 -16.78
CA ALA A 50 -9.80 -0.03 -15.37
C ALA A 50 -9.84 -1.40 -14.69
N LEU A 51 -10.19 -2.47 -15.40
CA LEU A 51 -10.30 -3.81 -14.83
C LEU A 51 -8.94 -4.32 -14.27
N PRO A 52 -7.80 -4.25 -14.99
CA PRO A 52 -6.49 -4.58 -14.44
C PRO A 52 -6.09 -3.70 -13.25
N ALA A 53 -6.38 -2.39 -13.32
CA ALA A 53 -6.11 -1.47 -12.23
C ALA A 53 -6.94 -1.80 -10.98
N ALA A 54 -8.22 -2.13 -11.16
CA ALA A 54 -9.13 -2.55 -10.10
C ALA A 54 -8.72 -3.90 -9.50
N ILE A 55 -8.27 -4.86 -10.32
CA ILE A 55 -7.73 -6.13 -9.84
C ILE A 55 -6.43 -5.90 -9.06
N THR A 56 -5.56 -5.00 -9.51
CA THR A 56 -4.31 -4.64 -8.81
C THR A 56 -4.59 -4.00 -7.45
N GLY A 57 -5.59 -3.11 -7.37
CA GLY A 57 -6.07 -2.57 -6.10
C GLY A 57 -6.84 -3.60 -5.25
N GLY A 58 -7.52 -4.55 -5.88
CA GLY A 58 -8.21 -5.65 -5.22
C GLY A 58 -7.22 -6.62 -4.57
N ILE A 59 -6.07 -6.85 -5.18
CA ILE A 59 -4.99 -7.69 -4.66
C ILE A 59 -4.50 -7.18 -3.29
N THR A 60 -4.32 -5.87 -3.11
CA THR A 60 -3.91 -5.33 -1.80
C THR A 60 -5.00 -5.49 -0.74
N GLN A 61 -6.27 -5.34 -1.12
CA GLN A 61 -7.41 -5.61 -0.24
C GLN A 61 -7.54 -7.08 0.11
N ILE A 62 -7.24 -7.99 -0.84
CA ILE A 62 -7.20 -9.43 -0.61
C ILE A 62 -6.11 -9.76 0.41
N ASN A 63 -4.90 -9.18 0.29
CA ASN A 63 -3.84 -9.37 1.29
C ASN A 63 -4.28 -8.94 2.70
N GLN A 64 -4.93 -7.78 2.82
CA GLN A 64 -5.47 -7.29 4.10
C GLN A 64 -6.57 -8.21 4.65
N LEU A 65 -7.51 -8.65 3.80
CA LEU A 65 -8.59 -9.55 4.19
C LEU A 65 -8.06 -10.91 4.65
N ILE A 66 -7.10 -11.49 3.92
CA ILE A 66 -6.50 -12.78 4.28
C ILE A 66 -5.70 -12.63 5.58
N GLY A 67 -4.88 -11.59 5.71
CA GLY A 67 -4.18 -11.30 6.96
C GLY A 67 -5.14 -11.18 8.15
N THR A 68 -6.28 -10.52 7.94
CA THR A 68 -7.33 -10.39 8.96
C THR A 68 -8.04 -11.71 9.27
N ALA A 69 -8.37 -12.50 8.25
CA ALA A 69 -9.05 -13.78 8.40
C ALA A 69 -8.16 -14.85 9.05
N ILE A 70 -6.86 -14.85 8.76
CA ILE A 70 -5.89 -15.71 9.44
C ILE A 70 -5.71 -15.23 10.88
N ALA A 71 -5.52 -13.92 11.09
CA ALA A 71 -5.37 -13.35 12.42
C ALA A 71 -6.62 -13.47 13.31
N SER A 72 -7.83 -13.58 12.74
CA SER A 72 -9.05 -13.74 13.55
C SER A 72 -9.13 -15.07 14.30
N ALA A 73 -8.25 -16.02 13.97
CA ALA A 73 -8.11 -17.27 14.72
C ALA A 73 -7.41 -17.08 16.07
N GLN A 74 -6.78 -15.92 16.32
CA GLN A 74 -6.12 -15.61 17.58
C GLN A 74 -6.67 -14.31 18.17
N ASP A 75 -7.07 -14.35 19.44
CA ASP A 75 -7.54 -13.17 20.15
C ASP A 75 -6.49 -12.05 20.12
N SER A 76 -6.93 -10.83 19.78
CA SER A 76 -6.10 -9.62 19.68
C SER A 76 -5.01 -9.60 18.59
N ALA A 77 -4.89 -10.62 17.73
CA ALA A 77 -3.92 -10.62 16.63
C ALA A 77 -4.30 -9.60 15.53
N VAL A 78 -5.59 -9.50 15.19
CA VAL A 78 -6.11 -8.55 14.19
C VAL A 78 -5.84 -7.10 14.63
N SER A 79 -6.12 -6.78 15.89
CA SER A 79 -5.89 -5.44 16.43
C SER A 79 -4.40 -5.13 16.52
N SER A 80 -3.56 -6.09 16.92
CA SER A 80 -2.11 -5.92 16.98
C SER A 80 -1.49 -5.62 15.61
N LEU A 81 -1.91 -6.35 14.57
CA LEU A 81 -1.52 -6.08 13.18
C LEU A 81 -1.99 -4.71 12.73
N ALA A 82 -3.24 -4.34 13.01
CA ALA A 82 -3.78 -3.05 12.64
C ALA A 82 -3.04 -1.88 13.31
N TYR A 83 -2.64 -2.01 14.58
CA TYR A 83 -1.85 -0.98 15.27
C TYR A 83 -0.47 -0.81 14.64
N ALA A 84 0.25 -1.91 14.38
CA ALA A 84 1.56 -1.85 13.75
C ALA A 84 1.49 -1.30 12.31
N ASP A 85 0.49 -1.72 11.53
CA ASP A 85 0.31 -1.28 10.14
C ASP A 85 0.11 0.24 10.06
N ARG A 86 -0.59 0.86 11.03
CA ARG A 86 -0.79 2.32 11.05
C ARG A 86 0.50 3.11 11.24
N VAL A 87 1.38 2.66 12.12
CA VAL A 87 2.69 3.31 12.35
C VAL A 87 3.55 3.20 11.10
N TYR A 88 3.56 2.00 10.51
CA TYR A 88 4.29 1.69 9.29
C TYR A 88 3.79 2.47 8.05
N GLN A 89 2.48 2.73 7.95
CA GLN A 89 1.89 3.50 6.84
C GLN A 89 2.36 4.95 6.77
N LEU A 90 2.85 5.53 7.88
CA LEU A 90 3.30 6.93 7.91
C LEU A 90 4.51 7.16 6.98
N PRO A 91 5.66 6.45 7.14
CA PRO A 91 6.77 6.53 6.18
C PRO A 91 6.36 6.13 4.75
N LEU A 92 5.58 5.05 4.61
CA LEU A 92 5.17 4.54 3.30
C LEU A 92 4.31 5.54 2.52
N GLY A 93 3.37 6.19 3.21
CA GLY A 93 2.49 7.19 2.64
C GLY A 93 3.26 8.41 2.17
N VAL A 94 4.12 8.97 3.03
CA VAL A 94 4.88 10.19 2.71
C VAL A 94 5.85 9.95 1.56
N VAL A 95 6.74 8.95 1.69
CA VAL A 95 7.79 8.71 0.69
C VAL A 95 7.20 8.13 -0.59
N GLY A 96 6.35 7.11 -0.48
CA GLY A 96 5.83 6.39 -1.63
C GLY A 96 4.90 7.23 -2.50
N VAL A 97 4.08 8.11 -1.89
CA VAL A 97 3.20 9.01 -2.67
C VAL A 97 4.00 10.16 -3.29
N ALA A 98 4.96 10.74 -2.56
CA ALA A 98 5.82 11.81 -3.10
C ALA A 98 6.57 11.33 -4.35
N VAL A 99 7.20 10.16 -4.26
CA VAL A 99 7.91 9.53 -5.38
C VAL A 99 6.96 9.26 -6.54
N ALA A 100 5.81 8.61 -6.30
CA ALA A 100 4.87 8.30 -7.38
C ALA A 100 4.33 9.53 -8.12
N ILE A 101 4.06 10.63 -7.41
CA ILE A 101 3.52 11.88 -8.01
C ILE A 101 4.57 12.58 -8.87
N VAL A 102 5.83 12.59 -8.42
CA VAL A 102 6.92 13.28 -9.13
C VAL A 102 7.40 12.46 -10.34
N LEU A 103 7.57 11.14 -10.19
CA LEU A 103 8.09 10.33 -11.29
C LEU A 103 7.15 10.24 -12.48
N LEU A 104 5.86 9.98 -12.23
CA LEU A 104 4.94 9.62 -13.30
C LEU A 104 4.93 10.63 -14.47
N PRO A 105 4.81 11.95 -14.24
CA PRO A 105 4.84 12.93 -15.32
C PRO A 105 6.22 13.05 -15.98
N GLU A 106 7.32 12.98 -15.23
CA GLU A 106 8.68 13.10 -15.77
C GLU A 106 9.04 11.89 -16.65
N LEU A 107 8.76 10.69 -16.15
CA LEU A 107 9.00 9.44 -16.88
C LEU A 107 8.14 9.34 -18.14
N SER A 108 6.87 9.75 -18.05
CA SER A 108 5.98 9.82 -19.22
C SER A 108 6.50 10.78 -20.30
N ARG A 109 7.12 11.89 -19.90
CA ARG A 109 7.73 12.84 -20.85
C ARG A 109 8.99 12.25 -21.50
N ALA A 110 9.88 11.64 -20.72
CA ALA A 110 11.13 11.04 -21.20
C ALA A 110 10.89 9.85 -22.15
N LEU A 111 9.91 9.00 -21.84
CA LEU A 111 9.55 7.88 -22.71
C LEU A 111 8.89 8.33 -24.01
N LYS A 112 8.00 9.35 -23.95
CA LYS A 112 7.37 9.91 -25.16
C LYS A 112 8.36 10.62 -26.08
N SER A 113 9.43 11.20 -25.55
CA SER A 113 10.50 11.81 -26.35
C SER A 113 11.51 10.79 -26.90
N GLY A 114 11.34 9.50 -26.59
CA GLY A 114 12.25 8.44 -27.01
C GLY A 114 13.60 8.44 -26.27
N ASN A 115 13.76 9.27 -25.23
CA ASN A 115 15.01 9.36 -24.47
C ASN A 115 15.07 8.29 -23.38
N LEU A 116 15.40 7.06 -23.77
CA LEU A 116 15.47 5.90 -22.88
C LEU A 116 16.54 6.05 -21.78
N ILE A 117 17.63 6.77 -22.06
CA ILE A 117 18.70 7.02 -21.09
C ILE A 117 18.17 7.90 -19.96
N GLU A 118 17.43 8.96 -20.30
CA GLU A 118 16.81 9.84 -19.30
C GLU A 118 15.77 9.09 -18.48
N ALA A 119 14.94 8.25 -19.10
CA ALA A 119 13.97 7.43 -18.40
C ALA A 119 14.63 6.47 -17.39
N ALA A 120 15.74 5.84 -17.76
CA ALA A 120 16.51 4.97 -16.87
C ALA A 120 17.17 5.76 -15.72
N ASN A 121 17.72 6.93 -15.99
CA ASN A 121 18.31 7.80 -14.97
C ASN A 121 17.26 8.27 -13.96
N LEU A 122 16.09 8.72 -14.43
CA LEU A 122 14.98 9.11 -13.56
C LEU A 122 14.55 7.94 -12.67
N GLN A 123 14.41 6.74 -13.22
CA GLN A 123 14.06 5.56 -12.44
C GLN A 123 15.13 5.21 -11.38
N ASN A 124 16.41 5.24 -11.74
CA ASN A 124 17.51 4.96 -10.81
C ASN A 124 17.57 5.99 -9.68
N ARG A 125 17.44 7.28 -10.00
CA ARG A 125 17.38 8.38 -9.02
C ARG A 125 16.24 8.18 -8.02
N SER A 126 15.14 7.63 -8.51
CA SER A 126 13.93 7.41 -7.73
C SER A 126 14.05 6.23 -6.79
N VAL A 127 14.70 5.15 -7.25
CA VAL A 127 15.10 4.01 -6.41
C VAL A 127 16.09 4.47 -5.35
N GLU A 128 17.10 5.25 -5.73
CA GLU A 128 18.11 5.80 -4.82
C GLU A 128 17.46 6.67 -3.73
N PHE A 129 16.61 7.62 -4.11
CA PHE A 129 15.89 8.47 -3.16
C PHE A 129 14.95 7.65 -2.25
N THR A 130 14.26 6.67 -2.82
CA THR A 130 13.37 5.77 -2.07
C THR A 130 14.15 4.99 -1.02
N LEU A 131 15.26 4.35 -1.40
CA LEU A 131 16.11 3.60 -0.47
C LEU A 131 16.77 4.51 0.56
N PHE A 132 17.24 5.68 0.15
CA PHE A 132 17.86 6.66 1.04
C PHE A 132 16.90 7.13 2.14
N MET A 133 15.61 7.28 1.84
CA MET A 133 14.59 7.63 2.85
C MET A 133 14.10 6.43 3.66
N THR A 134 13.96 5.26 3.01
CA THR A 134 13.33 4.09 3.64
C THR A 134 14.28 3.23 4.45
N LEU A 135 15.57 3.15 4.11
CA LEU A 135 16.55 2.38 4.90
C LEU A 135 16.74 2.96 6.31
N PRO A 136 16.93 4.28 6.52
CA PRO A 136 17.01 4.85 7.86
C PRO A 136 15.68 4.70 8.62
N ALA A 137 14.55 4.88 7.94
CA ALA A 137 13.23 4.69 8.54
C ALA A 137 13.00 3.23 8.97
N ALA A 138 13.40 2.26 8.13
CA ALA A 138 13.35 0.83 8.43
C ALA A 138 14.22 0.48 9.64
N ALA A 139 15.45 1.00 9.69
CA ALA A 139 16.36 0.81 10.81
C ALA A 139 15.79 1.43 12.11
N ALA A 140 15.22 2.64 12.03
CA ALA A 140 14.58 3.28 13.17
C ALA A 140 13.35 2.48 13.65
N LEU A 141 12.49 2.02 12.75
CA LEU A 141 11.33 1.18 13.10
C LEU A 141 11.75 -0.17 13.69
N TRP A 142 12.87 -0.74 13.22
CA TRP A 142 13.38 -2.00 13.74
C TRP A 142 13.94 -1.85 15.16
N VAL A 143 14.85 -0.88 15.37
CA VAL A 143 15.52 -0.65 16.66
C VAL A 143 14.60 -0.01 17.70
N MET A 144 13.76 0.94 17.28
CA MET A 144 12.88 1.71 18.16
C MET A 144 11.44 1.19 18.17
N SER A 145 11.17 -0.01 17.64
CA SER A 145 9.84 -0.61 17.59
C SER A 145 9.13 -0.59 18.96
N GLU A 146 9.81 -1.07 19.99
CA GLU A 146 9.29 -1.13 21.36
C GLU A 146 8.99 0.26 21.95
N PRO A 147 9.93 1.22 22.01
CA PRO A 147 9.64 2.55 22.55
C PRO A 147 8.57 3.31 21.74
N ILE A 148 8.49 3.12 20.41
CA ILE A 148 7.43 3.73 19.59
C ILE A 148 6.06 3.18 19.99
N VAL A 149 5.91 1.85 20.02
CA VAL A 149 4.63 1.22 20.38
C VAL A 149 4.24 1.61 21.80
N ARG A 150 5.20 1.63 22.71
CA ARG A 150 5.01 2.01 24.09
C ARG A 150 4.50 3.46 24.21
N LEU A 151 5.17 4.42 23.57
CA LEU A 151 4.79 5.83 23.62
C LEU A 151 3.40 6.10 23.00
N VAL A 152 3.08 5.42 21.90
CA VAL A 152 1.85 5.64 21.14
C VAL A 152 0.65 4.93 21.78
N TYR A 153 0.82 3.67 22.19
CA TYR A 153 -0.29 2.78 22.55
C TYR A 153 -0.35 2.37 24.02
N GLU A 154 0.73 2.51 24.82
CA GLU A 154 0.70 2.18 26.25
C GLU A 154 -0.12 3.23 27.04
N ARG A 155 -1.45 3.14 26.95
CA ARG A 155 -2.41 3.93 27.73
C ARG A 155 -3.62 3.09 28.12
N GLY A 156 -4.06 3.18 29.37
CA GLY A 156 -5.29 2.54 29.86
C GLY A 156 -5.22 1.01 29.84
N ALA A 157 -6.12 0.36 29.09
CA ALA A 157 -6.27 -1.11 29.04
C ALA A 157 -5.21 -1.83 28.17
N PHE A 158 -4.29 -1.09 27.54
CA PHE A 158 -3.20 -1.69 26.76
C PHE A 158 -2.13 -2.22 27.72
N ALA A 159 -2.17 -3.53 27.98
CA ALA A 159 -1.28 -4.16 28.94
C ALA A 159 0.17 -4.17 28.42
N ALA A 160 1.03 -3.43 29.11
CA ALA A 160 2.48 -3.32 28.88
C ALA A 160 3.16 -4.69 28.69
N ASN A 161 2.70 -5.70 29.43
CA ASN A 161 3.37 -6.99 29.55
C ASN A 161 2.96 -8.03 28.49
N HIS A 162 1.93 -7.77 27.67
CA HIS A 162 1.47 -8.75 26.66
C HIS A 162 1.30 -8.13 25.27
N SER A 163 0.65 -6.97 25.16
CA SER A 163 0.31 -6.39 23.84
C SER A 163 1.47 -5.61 23.21
N THR A 164 2.23 -4.88 24.02
CA THR A 164 3.40 -4.09 23.58
C THR A 164 4.47 -4.94 22.87
N PRO A 165 4.97 -6.06 23.42
CA PRO A 165 6.02 -6.84 22.77
C PRO A 165 5.56 -7.47 21.45
N VAL A 166 4.29 -7.90 21.36
CA VAL A 166 3.72 -8.47 20.13
C VAL A 166 3.62 -7.41 19.02
N VAL A 167 3.08 -6.23 19.33
CA VAL A 167 2.96 -5.14 18.36
C VAL A 167 4.34 -4.60 17.97
N ALA A 168 5.28 -4.52 18.91
CA ALA A 168 6.67 -4.12 18.63
C ALA A 168 7.36 -5.11 17.68
N ALA A 169 7.22 -6.41 17.91
CA ALA A 169 7.76 -7.43 17.01
C ALA A 169 7.18 -7.33 15.59
N ILE A 170 5.85 -7.15 15.47
CA ILE A 170 5.18 -6.94 14.19
C ILE A 170 5.71 -5.67 13.50
N LEU A 171 5.83 -4.57 14.24
CA LEU A 171 6.33 -3.29 13.71
C LEU A 171 7.78 -3.41 13.23
N ALA A 172 8.64 -4.10 13.97
CA ALA A 172 10.01 -4.36 13.58
C ALA A 172 10.09 -5.14 12.26
N ILE A 173 9.24 -6.16 12.09
CA ILE A 173 9.14 -6.94 10.85
C ILE A 173 8.62 -6.09 9.69
N PHE A 174 7.60 -5.25 9.91
CA PHE A 174 7.13 -4.31 8.90
C PHE A 174 8.20 -3.27 8.54
N GLY A 175 9.04 -2.86 9.50
CA GLY A 175 10.23 -2.04 9.24
C GLY A 175 11.14 -2.66 8.18
N LEU A 176 11.42 -3.96 8.26
CA LEU A 176 12.21 -4.70 7.26
C LEU A 176 11.50 -4.82 5.89
N GLY A 177 10.17 -4.78 5.88
CA GLY A 177 9.37 -4.74 4.65
C GLY A 177 9.29 -3.34 4.01
N LEU A 178 9.51 -2.27 4.79
CA LEU A 178 9.31 -0.88 4.35
C LEU A 178 10.00 -0.55 3.03
N PRO A 179 11.30 -0.85 2.83
CA PRO A 179 11.98 -0.49 1.60
C PRO A 179 11.34 -1.16 0.39
N ALA A 180 10.93 -2.43 0.51
CA ALA A 180 10.30 -3.17 -0.57
C ALA A 180 8.96 -2.56 -0.98
N PHE A 181 8.10 -2.23 -0.02
CA PHE A 181 6.79 -1.69 -0.32
C PHE A 181 6.84 -0.29 -0.95
N VAL A 182 7.81 0.54 -0.57
CA VAL A 182 8.01 1.85 -1.21
C VAL A 182 8.67 1.69 -2.58
N LEU A 183 9.58 0.73 -2.77
CA LEU A 183 10.14 0.39 -4.08
C LEU A 183 9.06 -0.03 -5.07
N ILE A 184 8.08 -0.85 -4.66
CA ILE A 184 6.94 -1.20 -5.52
C ILE A 184 6.22 0.07 -6.02
N LYS A 185 6.02 1.07 -5.15
CA LYS A 185 5.42 2.35 -5.52
C LYS A 185 6.32 3.20 -6.43
N ALA A 186 7.64 3.06 -6.32
CA ALA A 186 8.60 3.72 -7.20
C ALA A 186 8.69 3.06 -8.59
N PHE A 187 8.48 1.75 -8.68
CA PHE A 187 8.51 1.01 -9.95
C PHE A 187 7.20 1.07 -10.73
N THR A 188 6.05 1.11 -10.05
CA THR A 188 4.72 1.07 -10.68
C THR A 188 4.52 2.16 -11.76
N PRO A 189 4.89 3.43 -11.53
CA PRO A 189 4.83 4.47 -12.56
C PRO A 189 5.64 4.15 -13.83
N GLY A 190 6.77 3.45 -13.69
CA GLY A 190 7.63 3.04 -14.80
C GLY A 190 6.98 2.07 -15.77
N TYR A 191 6.17 1.15 -15.25
CA TYR A 191 5.38 0.24 -16.06
C TYR A 191 4.20 0.96 -16.72
N PHE A 192 3.49 1.80 -15.96
CA PHE A 192 2.34 2.55 -16.48
C PHE A 192 2.72 3.55 -17.56
N ALA A 193 3.87 4.23 -17.42
CA ALA A 193 4.37 5.16 -18.43
C ALA A 193 4.79 4.44 -19.75
N ARG A 194 5.11 3.13 -19.67
CA ARG A 194 5.37 2.26 -20.83
C ARG A 194 4.10 1.57 -21.38
N GLU A 195 2.92 1.96 -20.89
CA GLU A 195 1.63 1.34 -21.21
C GLU A 195 1.51 -0.15 -20.81
N ASP A 196 2.44 -0.66 -20.01
CA ASP A 196 2.38 -2.02 -19.48
C ASP A 196 1.71 -2.05 -18.11
N THR A 197 0.45 -2.47 -18.09
CA THR A 197 -0.32 -2.67 -16.85
C THR A 197 -0.44 -4.12 -16.45
N ARG A 198 -0.02 -5.05 -17.31
CA ARG A 198 -0.18 -6.50 -17.11
C ARG A 198 0.92 -7.05 -16.24
N THR A 199 2.16 -6.63 -16.48
CA THR A 199 3.32 -7.12 -15.74
C THR A 199 3.22 -6.83 -14.23
N PRO A 200 2.90 -5.59 -13.78
CA PRO A 200 2.69 -5.32 -12.35
C PRO A 200 1.54 -6.11 -11.74
N MET A 201 0.46 -6.35 -12.52
CA MET A 201 -0.68 -7.12 -12.05
C MET A 201 -0.32 -8.59 -11.81
N ILE A 202 0.43 -9.21 -12.72
CA ILE A 202 0.89 -10.61 -12.58
C ILE A 202 1.82 -10.73 -11.37
N PHE A 203 2.77 -9.82 -11.22
CA PHE A 203 3.69 -9.81 -10.08
C PHE A 203 2.98 -9.57 -8.75
N ALA A 204 1.98 -8.69 -8.73
CA ALA A 204 1.11 -8.51 -7.58
C ALA A 204 0.35 -9.82 -7.26
N ALA A 205 -0.20 -10.52 -8.25
CA ALA A 205 -0.89 -11.79 -8.03
C ALA A 205 0.04 -12.89 -7.49
N ILE A 206 1.26 -13.00 -8.04
CA ILE A 206 2.29 -13.92 -7.52
C ILE A 206 2.64 -13.55 -6.08
N SER A 207 2.78 -12.26 -5.77
CA SER A 207 3.07 -11.80 -4.41
C SER A 207 1.97 -12.16 -3.42
N VAL A 208 0.69 -12.12 -3.82
CA VAL A 208 -0.42 -12.60 -2.99
C VAL A 208 -0.29 -14.09 -2.75
N ALA A 209 -0.05 -14.89 -3.80
CA ALA A 209 0.12 -16.34 -3.64
C ALA A 209 1.27 -16.67 -2.68
N VAL A 210 2.40 -15.97 -2.79
CA VAL A 210 3.54 -16.11 -1.86
C VAL A 210 3.17 -15.66 -0.44
N ASN A 211 2.44 -14.55 -0.29
CA ASN A 211 1.97 -14.07 1.01
C ASN A 211 1.09 -15.13 1.67
N VAL A 212 0.07 -15.62 0.97
CA VAL A 212 -0.86 -16.63 1.50
C VAL A 212 -0.13 -17.92 1.88
N ALA A 213 0.74 -18.43 1.02
CA ALA A 213 1.52 -19.64 1.30
C ALA A 213 2.43 -19.46 2.52
N THR A 214 3.10 -18.30 2.63
CA THR A 214 3.99 -18.01 3.75
C THR A 214 3.20 -17.75 5.04
N ALA A 215 2.05 -17.07 4.95
CA ALA A 215 1.19 -16.79 6.09
C ALA A 215 0.60 -18.08 6.67
N LEU A 216 0.10 -18.99 5.82
CA LEU A 216 -0.44 -20.29 6.27
C LEU A 216 0.63 -21.18 6.91
N THR A 217 1.89 -21.08 6.50
CA THR A 217 3.00 -21.88 7.05
C THR A 217 3.60 -21.28 8.32
N LEU A 218 3.71 -19.95 8.43
CA LEU A 218 4.28 -19.26 9.59
C LEU A 218 3.26 -18.98 10.69
N PHE A 219 1.98 -18.78 10.37
CA PHE A 219 0.97 -18.45 11.37
C PHE A 219 0.85 -19.49 12.49
N PRO A 220 0.85 -20.81 12.22
CA PRO A 220 0.81 -21.82 13.30
C PRO A 220 2.03 -21.81 14.21
N ARG A 221 3.18 -21.27 13.76
CA ARG A 221 4.44 -21.26 14.51
C ARG A 221 4.69 -19.95 15.25
N MET A 222 4.32 -18.82 14.65
CA MET A 222 4.68 -17.47 15.12
C MET A 222 3.48 -16.59 15.44
N GLY A 223 2.23 -17.03 15.17
CA GLY A 223 1.03 -16.23 15.36
C GLY A 223 1.03 -14.95 14.51
N ALA A 224 0.57 -13.83 15.09
CA ALA A 224 0.45 -12.54 14.41
C ALA A 224 1.76 -12.02 13.73
N PRO A 225 2.95 -12.07 14.37
CA PRO A 225 4.23 -11.77 13.70
C PRO A 225 4.46 -12.56 12.41
N GLY A 226 3.98 -13.80 12.31
CA GLY A 226 4.12 -14.62 11.10
C GLY A 226 3.44 -14.02 9.87
N ILE A 227 2.31 -13.34 10.06
CA ILE A 227 1.58 -12.64 8.98
C ILE A 227 2.37 -11.41 8.50
N ALA A 228 3.04 -10.71 9.42
CA ALA A 228 3.91 -9.59 9.09
C ALA A 228 5.11 -10.05 8.25
N VAL A 229 5.73 -11.20 8.62
CA VAL A 229 6.84 -11.78 7.84
C VAL A 229 6.36 -12.18 6.44
N ALA A 230 5.21 -12.85 6.35
CA ALA A 230 4.62 -13.23 5.07
C ALA A 230 4.39 -12.02 4.15
N SER A 231 3.89 -10.92 4.71
CA SER A 231 3.69 -9.67 3.99
C SER A 231 5.01 -9.03 3.54
N ALA A 232 6.02 -8.98 4.41
CA ALA A 232 7.34 -8.44 4.07
C ALA A 232 8.03 -9.27 2.98
N VAL A 233 8.00 -10.60 3.08
CA VAL A 233 8.55 -11.51 2.05
C VAL A 233 7.85 -11.32 0.71
N ALA A 234 6.51 -11.29 0.70
CA ALA A 234 5.74 -11.03 -0.50
C ALA A 234 6.06 -9.67 -1.13
N GLY A 235 6.23 -8.63 -0.30
CA GLY A 235 6.67 -7.31 -0.72
C GLY A 235 8.04 -7.34 -1.41
N TRP A 236 9.02 -8.01 -0.81
CA TRP A 236 10.36 -8.17 -1.41
C TRP A 236 10.32 -8.95 -2.72
N VAL A 237 9.57 -10.05 -2.78
CA VAL A 237 9.40 -10.82 -4.02
C VAL A 237 8.81 -9.96 -5.12
N ASN A 238 7.77 -9.17 -4.83
CA ASN A 238 7.17 -8.25 -5.79
C ASN A 238 8.16 -7.16 -6.25
N ALA A 239 8.86 -6.51 -5.32
CA ALA A 239 9.85 -5.50 -5.63
C ALA A 239 10.99 -6.03 -6.52
N LEU A 240 11.48 -7.24 -6.23
CA LEU A 240 12.55 -7.89 -7.02
C LEU A 240 12.07 -8.31 -8.41
N MET A 241 10.84 -8.86 -8.54
CA MET A 241 10.27 -9.18 -9.85
C MET A 241 10.08 -7.92 -10.70
N LEU A 242 9.60 -6.83 -10.10
CA LEU A 242 9.47 -5.54 -10.78
C LEU A 242 10.83 -4.99 -11.20
N LEU A 243 11.87 -5.11 -10.37
CA LEU A 243 13.22 -4.66 -10.71
C LEU A 243 13.85 -5.50 -11.83
N ALA A 244 13.66 -6.82 -11.82
CA ALA A 244 14.30 -7.72 -12.78
C ALA A 244 13.80 -7.55 -14.23
N VAL A 245 12.61 -6.99 -14.42
CA VAL A 245 11.98 -6.84 -15.75
C VAL A 245 12.04 -5.40 -16.28
N LEU A 246 12.39 -4.42 -15.44
CA LEU A 246 12.36 -2.99 -15.77
C LEU A 246 13.57 -2.49 -16.57
#